data_AF-A0A7G9YSM3-F1
#
_entry.id   AF-A0A7G9YSM3-F1
#
_cell.length_a   1.000
_cell.length_b   1.000
_cell.length_c   1.000
_cell.angle_alpha   90.00
_cell.angle_beta   90.00
_cell.angle_gamma   90.00
#
_symmetry.space_group_name_H-M   'P 1'
#
loop_
_entity.id
_entity.type
_entity.pdbx_description
1 polymer ?
#
loop_
_entity_poly.entity_id
_entity_poly.type
_entity_poly.pdbx_seq_one_letter_code
_entity_poly.pdbx_strand_id
1 'polypeptide(L)'
;MSCRKCIGCGICAEVCPRDAIEYSQAEERTELKVEKILFAVEMEEKNPREEYFMYQNVVTQMEFERILSESGPYEGIIMRPYDGDVPKKIAFIQVEVDEDKSSPSSIAFKLLLQEAKSAKEQGVDSCIFAREIYEDTDTEDVKCFKIHNVEVMETETGETKNLRLKYVVEGEQEEKEEEFEMVVLSVGFCLPEHVKEIGKLIGVKPEEIKCRAPTVEFEIMKTEKDGVFIAV
;
A
#
# COMPACT_ATOMS: atom_id res chain seq x y z
N MET A 1 -4.92 29.55 -11.67
CA MET A 1 -5.10 28.19 -12.23
C MET A 1 -4.10 27.23 -11.57
N SER A 2 -4.44 26.59 -10.45
CA SER A 2 -3.72 25.36 -10.05
C SER A 2 -4.49 24.16 -10.57
N CYS A 3 -4.48 24.07 -11.90
CA CYS A 3 -5.12 23.05 -12.71
C CYS A 3 -4.00 22.49 -13.60
N ARG A 4 -3.09 21.70 -13.03
CA ARG A 4 -1.86 21.32 -13.74
C ARG A 4 -2.09 20.34 -14.90
N LYS A 5 -3.30 19.77 -15.02
CA LYS A 5 -3.66 18.80 -16.08
C LYS A 5 -4.85 19.20 -16.97
N CYS A 6 -5.77 20.07 -16.55
CA CYS A 6 -6.89 20.46 -17.44
C CYS A 6 -6.50 21.61 -18.37
N ILE A 7 -6.94 21.47 -19.62
CA ILE A 7 -6.58 22.36 -20.73
C ILE A 7 -7.64 23.44 -21.02
N GLY A 8 -8.71 23.51 -20.21
CA GLY A 8 -9.77 24.49 -20.38
C GLY A 8 -10.62 24.30 -21.65
N CYS A 9 -10.79 23.07 -22.13
CA CYS A 9 -11.55 22.80 -23.36
C CYS A 9 -13.07 23.01 -23.24
N GLY A 10 -13.63 23.14 -22.04
CA GLY A 10 -15.05 23.41 -21.82
C GLY A 10 -16.00 22.20 -21.91
N ILE A 11 -15.53 21.05 -22.43
CA ILE A 11 -16.36 19.87 -22.69
C ILE A 11 -17.07 19.38 -21.42
N CYS A 12 -16.38 19.36 -20.28
CA CYS A 12 -16.98 18.92 -19.02
C CYS A 12 -18.11 19.83 -18.54
N ALA A 13 -18.02 21.14 -18.77
CA ALA A 13 -19.07 22.10 -18.42
C ALA A 13 -20.30 21.91 -19.31
N GLU A 14 -20.12 21.68 -20.60
CA GLU A 14 -21.20 21.47 -21.57
C GLU A 14 -22.06 20.24 -21.25
N VAL A 15 -21.43 19.14 -20.82
CA VAL A 15 -22.16 17.89 -20.51
C VAL A 15 -22.71 17.83 -19.09
N CYS A 16 -22.42 18.82 -18.24
CA CYS A 16 -22.81 18.79 -16.84
C CYS A 16 -24.32 19.06 -16.67
N PRO A 17 -25.13 18.07 -16.22
CA PRO A 17 -26.58 18.25 -16.10
C PRO A 17 -27.00 19.17 -14.94
N ARG A 18 -26.03 19.60 -14.12
CA ARG A 18 -26.24 20.44 -12.93
C ARG A 18 -25.67 21.84 -13.07
N ASP A 19 -25.03 22.15 -14.21
CA ASP A 19 -24.33 23.43 -14.43
C ASP A 19 -23.36 23.79 -13.29
N ALA A 20 -22.68 22.78 -12.71
CA ALA A 20 -21.93 22.92 -11.47
C ALA A 20 -20.46 23.38 -11.63
N ILE A 21 -19.97 23.52 -12.88
CA ILE A 21 -18.55 23.79 -13.16
C ILE A 21 -18.33 25.29 -13.33
N GLU A 22 -17.58 25.90 -12.41
CA GLU A 22 -17.22 27.33 -12.44
C GLU A 22 -15.71 27.54 -12.61
N TYR A 23 -15.27 27.94 -13.80
CA TYR A 23 -13.85 28.19 -14.09
C TYR A 23 -13.28 29.44 -13.41
N SER A 24 -14.15 30.35 -12.98
CA SER A 24 -13.80 31.58 -12.27
C SER A 24 -13.67 31.40 -10.76
N GLN A 25 -13.97 30.21 -10.21
CA GLN A 25 -13.91 29.98 -8.77
C GLN A 25 -12.49 30.26 -8.24
N ALA A 26 -12.42 31.13 -7.23
CA ALA A 26 -11.18 31.56 -6.59
C ALA A 26 -10.99 30.90 -5.22
N GLU A 27 -9.75 30.90 -4.72
CA GLU A 27 -9.45 30.48 -3.35
C GLU A 27 -10.16 31.40 -2.36
N GLU A 28 -10.93 30.83 -1.45
CA GLU A 28 -11.54 31.55 -0.33
C GLU A 28 -10.84 31.15 0.97
N ARG A 29 -10.63 32.13 1.85
CA ARG A 29 -10.05 31.93 3.18
C ARG A 29 -11.10 32.20 4.24
N THR A 30 -11.31 31.24 5.12
CA THR A 30 -12.25 31.33 6.23
C THR A 30 -11.50 31.29 7.56
N GLU A 31 -11.83 32.18 8.48
CA GLU A 31 -11.33 32.16 9.85
C GLU A 31 -12.31 31.44 10.76
N LEU A 32 -11.87 30.37 11.41
CA LEU A 32 -12.67 29.60 12.36
C LEU A 32 -12.05 29.70 13.75
N LYS A 33 -12.87 30.04 14.74
CA LYS A 33 -12.48 29.98 16.16
C LYS A 33 -12.86 28.61 16.70
N VAL A 34 -11.86 27.82 17.06
CA VAL A 34 -12.04 26.46 17.60
C VAL A 34 -11.39 26.37 18.98
N GLU A 35 -11.98 25.57 19.87
CA GLU A 35 -11.42 25.30 21.20
C GLU A 35 -10.44 24.12 21.18
N LYS A 36 -10.67 23.16 20.27
CA LYS A 36 -9.90 21.92 20.18
C LYS A 36 -9.64 21.55 18.73
N ILE A 37 -8.52 20.89 18.50
CA ILE A 37 -8.10 20.33 17.22
C ILE A 37 -7.89 18.84 17.42
N LEU A 38 -8.54 18.02 16.59
CA LEU A 38 -8.24 16.60 16.46
C LEU A 38 -7.46 16.39 15.16
N PHE A 39 -6.21 15.96 15.30
CA PHE A 39 -5.35 15.63 14.18
C PHE A 39 -5.45 14.13 13.88
N ALA A 40 -6.25 13.79 12.87
CA ALA A 40 -6.34 12.42 12.36
C ALA A 40 -5.14 12.19 11.43
N VAL A 41 -4.18 11.39 11.91
CA VAL A 41 -2.92 11.16 11.21
C VAL A 41 -3.15 10.12 10.13
N GLU A 42 -2.82 10.46 8.89
CA GLU A 42 -2.78 9.50 7.79
C GLU A 42 -1.37 8.94 7.60
N MET A 43 -1.33 7.74 7.04
CA MET A 43 -0.09 7.05 6.66
C MET A 43 -0.12 6.75 5.18
N GLU A 44 1.06 6.57 4.61
CA GLU A 44 1.22 6.11 3.24
C GLU A 44 2.08 4.86 3.19
N GLU A 45 1.88 4.05 2.16
CA GLU A 45 2.77 2.93 1.88
C GLU A 45 4.15 3.48 1.49
N LYS A 46 5.22 2.86 1.99
CA LYS A 46 6.59 3.21 1.60
C LYS A 46 6.77 2.93 0.11
N ASN A 47 7.71 3.62 -0.52
CA ASN A 47 8.11 3.24 -1.88
C ASN A 47 8.97 1.97 -1.82
N PRO A 48 8.71 0.94 -2.66
CA PRO A 48 9.66 -0.14 -2.87
C PRO A 48 10.98 0.40 -3.43
N ARG A 49 12.03 -0.44 -3.40
CA ARG A 49 13.31 -0.11 -4.05
C ARG A 49 13.07 0.18 -5.54
N GLU A 50 13.85 1.11 -6.08
CA GLU A 50 13.72 1.56 -7.48
C GLU A 50 13.76 0.40 -8.49
N GLU A 51 14.53 -0.64 -8.18
CA GLU A 51 14.68 -1.85 -9.00
C GLU A 51 13.34 -2.57 -9.28
N TYR A 52 12.40 -2.55 -8.33
CA TYR A 52 11.11 -3.22 -8.49
C TYR A 52 10.17 -2.49 -9.45
N PHE A 53 10.27 -1.16 -9.57
CA PHE A 53 9.46 -0.40 -10.51
C PHE A 53 9.82 -0.66 -11.99
N MET A 54 10.93 -1.35 -12.25
CA MET A 54 11.27 -1.77 -13.61
C MET A 54 10.44 -2.96 -14.09
N TYR A 55 9.86 -3.72 -13.17
CA TYR A 55 9.11 -4.94 -13.46
C TYR A 55 7.61 -4.65 -13.55
N GLN A 56 7.03 -4.84 -14.73
CA GLN A 56 5.63 -4.45 -15.01
C GLN A 56 4.59 -5.29 -14.26
N ASN A 57 4.95 -6.51 -13.83
CA ASN A 57 4.08 -7.42 -13.06
C ASN A 57 4.39 -7.40 -11.56
N VAL A 58 5.16 -6.43 -11.08
CA VAL A 58 5.35 -6.16 -9.65
C VAL A 58 4.42 -5.01 -9.27
N VAL A 59 3.63 -5.21 -8.23
CA VAL A 59 2.78 -4.17 -7.63
C VAL A 59 3.03 -4.08 -6.13
N THR A 60 2.69 -2.95 -5.54
CA THR A 60 2.67 -2.79 -4.08
C THR A 60 1.42 -3.41 -3.47
N GLN A 61 1.39 -3.49 -2.13
CA GLN A 61 0.25 -3.99 -1.38
C GLN A 61 -0.99 -3.14 -1.64
N MET A 62 -0.86 -1.80 -1.56
CA MET A 62 -2.00 -0.90 -1.80
C MET A 62 -2.47 -0.88 -3.25
N GLU A 63 -1.57 -1.11 -4.21
CA GLU A 63 -1.94 -1.27 -5.62
C GLU A 63 -2.74 -2.56 -5.82
N PHE A 64 -2.35 -3.65 -5.17
CA PHE A 64 -3.11 -4.90 -5.21
C PHE A 64 -4.49 -4.77 -4.55
N GLU A 65 -4.60 -4.05 -3.44
CA GLU A 65 -5.90 -3.74 -2.83
C GLU A 65 -6.82 -2.94 -3.79
N ARG A 66 -6.26 -2.01 -4.57
CA ARG A 66 -7.03 -1.33 -5.63
C ARG A 66 -7.49 -2.30 -6.71
N ILE A 67 -6.69 -3.29 -7.07
CA ILE A 67 -7.06 -4.36 -8.02
C ILE A 67 -8.23 -5.19 -7.47
N LEU A 68 -8.19 -5.57 -6.19
CA LEU A 68 -9.25 -6.33 -5.52
C LEU A 68 -10.55 -5.54 -5.31
N SER A 69 -10.50 -4.22 -5.27
CA SER A 69 -11.67 -3.38 -5.05
C SER A 69 -12.67 -3.45 -6.22
N GLU A 70 -13.96 -3.62 -5.92
CA GLU A 70 -15.06 -3.49 -6.90
C GLU A 70 -15.11 -2.10 -7.55
N SER A 71 -14.64 -1.06 -6.84
CA SER A 71 -14.50 0.31 -7.35
C SER A 71 -13.09 0.59 -7.89
N GLY A 72 -12.31 -0.47 -8.05
CA GLY A 72 -10.96 -0.51 -8.56
C GLY A 72 -10.88 -0.31 -10.07
N PRO A 73 -9.66 -0.16 -10.63
CA PRO A 73 -9.47 -0.08 -12.07
C PRO A 73 -9.91 -1.34 -12.83
N TYR A 74 -9.96 -2.49 -12.15
CA TYR A 74 -10.31 -3.79 -12.72
C TYR A 74 -11.61 -4.39 -12.14
N GLU A 75 -12.42 -3.58 -11.45
CA GLU A 75 -13.72 -3.98 -10.89
C GLU A 75 -13.66 -5.26 -10.02
N GLY A 76 -12.56 -5.43 -9.28
CA GLY A 76 -12.32 -6.57 -8.40
C GLY A 76 -11.74 -7.81 -9.07
N ILE A 77 -11.50 -7.77 -10.39
CA ILE A 77 -10.87 -8.86 -11.14
C ILE A 77 -9.35 -8.72 -11.04
N ILE A 78 -8.68 -9.79 -10.58
CA ILE A 78 -7.22 -9.81 -10.51
C ILE A 78 -6.63 -9.87 -11.92
N MET A 79 -5.94 -8.80 -12.32
CA MET A 79 -5.30 -8.67 -13.62
C MET A 79 -3.85 -8.21 -13.49
N ARG A 80 -2.98 -8.78 -14.33
CA ARG A 80 -1.58 -8.35 -14.47
C ARG A 80 -1.53 -6.94 -15.07
N PRO A 81 -0.78 -5.99 -14.49
CA PRO A 81 -0.68 -4.64 -15.05
C PRO A 81 -0.04 -4.58 -16.44
N TYR A 82 0.81 -5.56 -16.78
CA TYR A 82 1.50 -5.61 -18.07
C TYR A 82 0.56 -5.83 -19.26
N ASP A 83 -0.28 -6.86 -19.19
CA ASP A 83 -1.08 -7.34 -20.33
C ASP A 83 -2.58 -7.50 -20.04
N GLY A 84 -3.01 -7.35 -18.80
CA GLY A 84 -4.41 -7.48 -18.39
C GLY A 84 -4.89 -8.92 -18.23
N ASP A 85 -4.02 -9.92 -18.37
CA ASP A 85 -4.40 -11.31 -18.15
C ASP A 85 -4.57 -11.62 -16.65
N VAL A 86 -5.39 -12.64 -16.36
CA VAL A 86 -5.54 -13.15 -14.99
C VAL A 86 -4.31 -14.00 -14.64
N PRO A 87 -3.51 -13.61 -13.63
CA PRO A 87 -2.35 -14.39 -13.23
C PRO A 87 -2.81 -15.71 -12.61
N LYS A 88 -2.15 -16.82 -12.95
CA LYS A 88 -2.41 -18.12 -12.33
C LYS A 88 -1.74 -18.27 -10.98
N LYS A 89 -0.66 -17.52 -10.76
CA LYS A 89 0.18 -17.65 -9.57
C LYS A 89 0.82 -16.33 -9.15
N ILE A 90 0.63 -15.98 -7.89
CA ILE A 90 1.11 -14.73 -7.28
C ILE A 90 2.05 -15.03 -6.11
N ALA A 91 3.16 -14.30 -6.07
CA ALA A 91 4.02 -14.26 -4.89
C ALA A 91 3.77 -12.97 -4.11
N PHE A 92 3.43 -13.12 -2.84
CA PHE A 92 3.28 -12.03 -1.88
C PHE A 92 4.54 -11.95 -1.04
N ILE A 93 5.28 -10.85 -1.12
CA ILE A 93 6.60 -10.71 -0.50
C ILE A 93 6.55 -9.61 0.55
N GLN A 94 6.88 -9.93 1.78
CA GLN A 94 7.12 -8.93 2.82
C GLN A 94 8.56 -8.42 2.72
N VAL A 95 8.73 -7.24 2.14
CA VAL A 95 10.02 -6.57 2.02
C VAL A 95 10.13 -5.57 3.15
N GLU A 96 10.81 -5.93 4.24
CA GLU A 96 11.11 -4.95 5.29
C GLU A 96 12.12 -3.92 4.77
N VAL A 97 11.64 -2.71 4.52
CA VAL A 97 12.47 -1.53 4.24
C VAL A 97 12.76 -0.83 5.58
N ASP A 98 13.93 -1.11 6.15
CA ASP A 98 14.63 -0.45 7.27
C ASP A 98 14.41 -0.86 8.74
N GLU A 99 15.51 -0.68 9.50
CA GLU A 99 15.82 -1.02 10.90
C GLU A 99 14.92 -0.39 11.99
N ASP A 100 13.94 0.41 11.58
CA ASP A 100 13.02 1.08 12.49
C ASP A 100 11.94 0.07 12.93
N LYS A 101 12.18 -0.56 14.09
CA LYS A 101 11.30 -1.55 14.77
C LYS A 101 9.86 -1.06 15.05
N SER A 102 9.52 0.14 14.60
CA SER A 102 8.26 0.84 14.85
C SER A 102 7.16 0.56 13.81
N SER A 103 7.48 -0.02 12.66
CA SER A 103 6.44 -0.52 11.74
C SER A 103 5.85 -1.82 12.30
N PRO A 104 4.53 -1.95 12.56
CA PRO A 104 3.96 -3.19 13.07
C PRO A 104 3.95 -4.23 11.95
N SER A 105 5.07 -4.94 11.81
CA SER A 105 5.30 -6.00 10.83
C SER A 105 4.22 -7.10 10.88
N SER A 106 3.55 -7.27 12.03
CA SER A 106 2.40 -8.17 12.19
C SER A 106 1.16 -7.72 11.43
N ILE A 107 0.86 -6.43 11.38
CA ILE A 107 -0.33 -5.91 10.68
C ILE A 107 -0.10 -5.96 9.17
N ALA A 108 1.08 -5.54 8.71
CA ALA A 108 1.45 -5.65 7.30
C ALA A 108 1.36 -7.10 6.81
N PHE A 109 1.85 -8.06 7.61
CA PHE A 109 1.70 -9.48 7.31
C PHE A 109 0.23 -9.94 7.28
N LYS A 110 -0.59 -9.51 8.25
CA LYS A 110 -2.02 -9.86 8.30
C LYS A 110 -2.79 -9.35 7.08
N LEU A 111 -2.54 -8.11 6.67
CA LEU A 111 -3.11 -7.54 5.45
C LEU A 111 -2.69 -8.34 4.22
N LEU A 112 -1.40 -8.66 4.13
CA LEU A 112 -0.83 -9.43 3.01
C LEU A 112 -1.44 -10.84 2.93
N LEU A 113 -1.65 -11.47 4.09
CA LEU A 113 -2.32 -12.76 4.20
C LEU A 113 -3.78 -12.68 3.76
N GLN A 114 -4.50 -11.62 4.12
CA GLN A 114 -5.89 -11.43 3.71
C GLN A 114 -6.01 -11.25 2.19
N GLU A 115 -5.12 -10.48 1.57
CA GLU A 115 -5.05 -10.33 0.12
C GLU A 115 -4.74 -11.64 -0.59
N ALA A 116 -3.77 -12.41 -0.08
CA ALA A 116 -3.42 -13.72 -0.63
C ALA A 116 -4.57 -14.73 -0.52
N LYS A 117 -5.32 -14.70 0.59
CA LYS A 117 -6.56 -15.50 0.74
C LYS A 117 -7.61 -15.07 -0.28
N SER A 118 -7.83 -13.76 -0.44
CA SER A 118 -8.78 -13.22 -1.42
C SER A 118 -8.42 -13.63 -2.86
N ALA A 119 -7.13 -13.61 -3.21
CA ALA A 119 -6.66 -14.09 -4.50
C ALA A 119 -6.93 -15.59 -4.70
N LYS A 120 -6.69 -16.40 -3.66
CA LYS A 120 -6.98 -17.83 -3.70
C LYS A 120 -8.47 -18.15 -3.84
N GLU A 121 -9.35 -17.38 -3.19
CA GLU A 121 -10.81 -17.51 -3.34
C GLU A 121 -11.27 -17.26 -4.78
N GLN A 122 -10.56 -16.39 -5.51
CA GLN A 122 -10.76 -16.17 -6.95
C GLN A 122 -10.08 -17.21 -7.85
N GLY A 123 -9.45 -18.24 -7.27
CA GLY A 123 -8.82 -19.35 -8.01
C GLY A 123 -7.37 -19.11 -8.42
N VAL A 124 -6.70 -18.11 -7.85
CA VAL A 124 -5.28 -17.79 -8.12
C VAL A 124 -4.37 -18.44 -7.07
N ASP A 125 -3.38 -19.24 -7.49
CA ASP A 125 -2.43 -19.85 -6.56
C ASP A 125 -1.56 -18.76 -5.90
N SER A 126 -1.41 -18.83 -4.59
CA SER A 126 -0.85 -17.74 -3.78
C SER A 126 0.18 -18.28 -2.79
N CYS A 127 1.37 -17.69 -2.79
CA CYS A 127 2.45 -17.99 -1.87
C CYS A 127 2.92 -16.72 -1.17
N ILE A 128 3.09 -16.77 0.15
CA ILE A 128 3.64 -15.68 0.95
C ILE A 128 5.10 -15.98 1.29
N PHE A 129 5.96 -14.98 1.15
CA PHE A 129 7.37 -15.00 1.47
C PHE A 129 7.64 -13.87 2.48
N ALA A 130 7.87 -14.25 3.74
CA ALA A 130 7.99 -13.29 4.83
C ALA A 130 9.17 -13.61 5.74
N ARG A 131 9.69 -12.61 6.46
CA ARG A 131 10.75 -12.82 7.45
C ARG A 131 10.26 -13.44 8.73
N GLU A 132 9.01 -13.19 9.08
CA GLU A 132 8.38 -13.77 10.26
C GLU A 132 6.97 -14.21 9.90
N ILE A 133 6.54 -15.32 10.49
CA ILE A 133 5.16 -15.81 10.37
C ILE A 133 4.56 -15.78 11.77
N TYR A 134 3.45 -15.06 11.91
CA TYR A 134 2.85 -14.82 13.21
C TYR A 134 1.91 -15.97 13.58
N GLU A 135 2.14 -16.62 14.71
CA GLU A 135 1.38 -17.80 15.16
C GLU A 135 -0.12 -17.53 15.38
N ASP A 136 -0.50 -16.27 15.60
CA ASP A 136 -1.90 -15.85 15.77
C ASP A 136 -2.65 -15.67 14.44
N THR A 137 -2.05 -16.10 13.31
CA THR A 137 -2.64 -16.00 11.98
C THR A 137 -2.98 -17.37 11.41
N ASP A 138 -4.18 -17.48 10.84
CA ASP A 138 -4.64 -18.68 10.16
C ASP A 138 -4.04 -18.72 8.74
N THR A 139 -3.04 -19.57 8.54
CA THR A 139 -2.32 -19.76 7.28
C THR A 139 -2.67 -21.05 6.56
N GLU A 140 -3.69 -21.81 6.99
CA GLU A 140 -4.01 -23.14 6.42
C GLU A 140 -4.30 -23.08 4.91
N ASP A 141 -4.90 -21.98 4.46
CA ASP A 141 -5.27 -21.78 3.08
C ASP A 141 -4.15 -21.21 2.20
N VAL A 142 -3.05 -20.71 2.72
CA VAL A 142 -2.02 -20.05 1.90
C VAL A 142 -0.64 -20.57 2.26
N LYS A 143 0.17 -20.92 1.25
CA LYS A 143 1.53 -21.40 1.50
C LYS A 143 2.39 -20.24 1.98
N CYS A 144 2.82 -20.29 3.24
CA CYS A 144 3.71 -19.28 3.82
C CYS A 144 5.12 -19.85 4.00
N PHE A 145 6.11 -19.16 3.46
CA PHE A 145 7.52 -19.49 3.61
C PHE A 145 8.19 -18.42 4.46
N LYS A 146 8.77 -18.85 5.58
CA LYS A 146 9.67 -18.00 6.36
C LYS A 146 11.03 -17.97 5.67
N ILE A 147 11.46 -16.80 5.22
CA ILE A 147 12.66 -16.62 4.39
C ILE A 147 13.61 -15.59 4.99
N HIS A 148 14.90 -15.75 4.72
CA HIS A 148 15.91 -14.76 5.11
C HIS A 148 16.13 -13.70 4.04
N ASN A 149 16.13 -14.14 2.78
CA ASN A 149 16.36 -13.29 1.62
C ASN A 149 15.52 -13.79 0.44
N VAL A 150 15.21 -12.85 -0.46
CA VAL A 150 14.51 -13.11 -1.71
C VAL A 150 15.07 -12.18 -2.78
N GLU A 151 15.33 -12.74 -3.95
CA GLU A 151 15.70 -12.01 -5.15
C GLU A 151 14.63 -12.20 -6.21
N VAL A 152 14.20 -11.10 -6.82
CA VAL A 152 13.20 -11.09 -7.89
C VAL A 152 13.87 -10.66 -9.18
N MET A 153 13.69 -11.47 -10.23
CA MET A 153 14.22 -11.22 -11.56
C MET A 153 13.12 -11.42 -12.61
N GLU A 154 13.17 -10.66 -13.70
CA GLU A 154 12.34 -10.95 -14.87
C GLU A 154 12.85 -12.19 -15.61
N THR A 155 11.93 -13.00 -16.15
CA THR A 155 12.26 -14.16 -16.98
C THR A 155 12.79 -13.75 -18.36
N GLU A 156 13.70 -14.56 -18.93
CA GLU A 156 14.39 -14.25 -20.19
C GLU A 156 13.47 -14.22 -21.42
N THR A 157 12.28 -14.79 -21.34
CA THR A 157 11.36 -14.95 -22.47
C THR A 157 10.67 -13.66 -22.89
N GLY A 158 10.62 -12.63 -22.04
CA GLY A 158 10.16 -11.26 -22.36
C GLY A 158 8.70 -11.08 -22.80
N GLU A 159 8.04 -12.13 -23.29
CA GLU A 159 6.68 -12.11 -23.84
C GLU A 159 5.63 -11.91 -22.75
N THR A 160 5.76 -12.62 -21.62
CA THR A 160 4.78 -12.60 -20.52
C THR A 160 5.19 -11.72 -19.35
N LYS A 161 6.46 -11.27 -19.31
CA LYS A 161 7.03 -10.53 -18.18
C LYS A 161 6.86 -11.25 -16.84
N ASN A 162 6.88 -12.59 -16.86
CA ASN A 162 6.84 -13.40 -15.65
C ASN A 162 8.10 -13.15 -14.80
N LEU A 163 7.94 -13.38 -13.51
CA LEU A 163 8.93 -13.07 -12.48
C LEU A 163 9.43 -14.38 -11.87
N ARG A 164 10.72 -14.40 -11.57
CA ARG A 164 11.45 -15.54 -11.03
C ARG A 164 11.98 -15.15 -9.67
N LEU A 165 11.54 -15.88 -8.66
CA LEU A 165 11.93 -15.68 -7.28
C LEU A 165 13.00 -16.69 -6.92
N LYS A 166 14.15 -16.21 -6.44
CA LYS A 166 15.15 -17.02 -5.74
C LYS A 166 15.08 -16.73 -4.25
N TYR A 167 14.96 -17.76 -3.43
CA TYR A 167 14.77 -17.59 -2.00
C TYR A 167 15.33 -18.78 -1.21
N VAL A 168 15.63 -18.54 0.06
CA VAL A 168 16.09 -19.57 1.01
C VAL A 168 15.12 -19.62 2.19
N VAL A 169 14.50 -20.78 2.40
CA VAL A 169 13.59 -21.03 3.52
C VAL A 169 14.40 -21.21 4.80
N GLU A 170 13.93 -20.62 5.91
CA GLU A 170 14.55 -20.79 7.22
C GLU A 170 14.66 -22.28 7.59
N GLY A 171 15.88 -22.71 7.95
CA GLY A 171 16.18 -24.10 8.29
C GLY A 171 16.62 -24.97 7.10
N GLU A 172 16.51 -24.48 5.87
CA GLU A 172 16.99 -25.17 4.66
C GLU A 172 18.33 -24.58 4.19
N GLN A 173 19.17 -25.41 3.57
CA GLN A 173 20.45 -24.97 2.97
C GLN A 173 20.37 -24.77 1.46
N GLU A 174 19.31 -25.28 0.83
CA GLU A 174 19.14 -25.23 -0.62
C GLU A 174 18.38 -23.96 -1.03
N GLU A 175 18.94 -23.24 -2.00
CA GLU A 175 18.24 -22.13 -2.64
C GLU A 175 17.17 -22.70 -3.59
N LYS A 176 15.95 -22.19 -3.44
CA LYS A 176 14.82 -22.55 -4.30
C LYS A 176 14.58 -21.46 -5.31
N GLU A 177 14.14 -21.87 -6.49
CA GLU A 177 13.81 -20.98 -7.59
C GLU A 177 12.43 -21.36 -8.15
N GLU A 178 11.54 -20.38 -8.25
CA GLU A 178 10.18 -20.60 -8.71
C GLU A 178 9.66 -19.40 -9.53
N GLU A 179 8.83 -19.68 -10.53
CA GLU A 179 8.26 -18.68 -11.43
C GLU A 179 6.84 -18.29 -10.97
N PHE A 180 6.55 -16.99 -11.07
CA PHE A 180 5.31 -16.33 -10.72
C PHE A 180 4.89 -15.39 -11.84
N GLU A 181 3.59 -15.26 -12.06
CA GLU A 181 3.06 -14.38 -13.12
C GLU A 181 2.87 -12.94 -12.62
N MET A 182 2.84 -12.76 -11.29
CA MET A 182 2.73 -11.46 -10.63
C MET A 182 3.35 -11.52 -9.22
N VAL A 183 3.87 -10.39 -8.76
CA VAL A 183 4.43 -10.23 -7.41
C VAL A 183 3.77 -9.04 -6.72
N VAL A 184 3.37 -9.24 -5.46
CA VAL A 184 2.82 -8.20 -4.58
C VAL A 184 3.82 -7.93 -3.48
N LEU A 185 4.25 -6.67 -3.32
CA LEU A 185 5.22 -6.26 -2.32
C LEU A 185 4.55 -5.57 -1.14
N SER A 186 4.70 -6.12 0.07
CA SER A 186 4.42 -5.41 1.31
C SER A 186 5.69 -4.72 1.81
N VAL A 187 5.79 -3.41 1.56
CA VAL A 187 6.95 -2.57 1.94
C VAL A 187 6.74 -1.79 3.24
N GLY A 188 5.56 -1.93 3.86
CA GLY A 188 5.17 -1.27 5.09
C GLY A 188 4.77 0.19 4.89
N PHE A 189 4.46 0.86 5.99
CA PHE A 189 3.91 2.22 5.99
C PHE A 189 4.87 3.22 6.62
N CYS A 190 4.73 4.48 6.24
CA CYS A 190 5.44 5.60 6.84
C CYS A 190 4.52 6.81 7.00
N LEU A 191 5.01 7.81 7.74
CA LEU A 191 4.36 9.11 7.85
C LEU A 191 4.75 9.98 6.63
N PRO A 192 3.76 10.43 5.84
CA PRO A 192 4.01 11.35 4.73
C PRO A 192 4.64 12.66 5.20
N GLU A 193 5.39 13.32 4.32
CA GLU A 193 6.07 14.58 4.68
C GLU A 193 5.07 15.71 4.96
N HIS A 194 3.98 15.81 4.20
CA HIS A 194 2.95 16.83 4.42
C HIS A 194 2.24 16.66 5.77
N VAL A 195 2.09 15.42 6.27
CA VAL A 195 1.55 15.15 7.62
C VAL A 195 2.48 15.71 8.69
N LYS A 196 3.80 15.54 8.53
CA LYS A 196 4.79 16.13 9.45
C LYS A 196 4.76 17.67 9.39
N GLU A 197 4.57 18.25 8.21
CA GLU A 197 4.44 19.70 8.04
C GLU A 197 3.18 20.23 8.74
N ILE A 198 2.02 19.58 8.55
CA ILE A 198 0.78 19.93 9.23
C ILE A 198 0.95 19.81 10.75
N GLY A 199 1.55 18.71 11.23
CA GLY A 199 1.87 18.49 12.64
C GLY A 199 2.65 19.68 13.23
N LYS A 200 3.73 20.10 12.57
CA LYS A 200 4.52 21.28 12.97
C LYS A 200 3.67 22.56 13.04
N LEU A 201 2.80 22.79 12.06
CA LEU A 201 1.91 23.98 12.02
C LEU A 201 0.93 24.00 13.20
N ILE A 202 0.35 22.85 13.54
CA ILE A 202 -0.57 22.75 14.67
C ILE A 202 0.15 22.55 16.00
N GLY A 203 1.48 22.52 16.04
CA GLY A 203 2.31 22.46 17.25
C GLY A 203 2.45 21.07 17.86
N VAL A 204 2.32 20.03 17.04
CA VAL A 204 2.58 18.63 17.39
C VAL A 204 3.98 18.27 16.91
N LYS A 205 4.81 17.69 17.77
CA LYS A 205 6.15 17.25 17.39
C LYS A 205 6.10 15.91 16.65
N PRO A 206 6.99 15.67 15.67
CA PRO A 206 7.02 14.39 14.94
C PRO A 206 7.15 13.16 15.85
N GLU A 207 7.83 13.26 16.99
CA GLU A 207 8.02 12.15 17.93
C GLU A 207 6.74 11.78 18.69
N GLU A 208 5.76 12.69 18.75
CA GLU A 208 4.43 12.44 19.31
C GLU A 208 3.54 11.67 18.32
N ILE A 209 3.89 11.71 17.03
CA ILE A 209 3.20 11.01 15.95
C ILE A 209 3.85 9.63 15.82
N LYS A 210 3.34 8.66 16.59
CA LYS A 210 3.81 7.27 16.45
C LYS A 210 3.29 6.68 15.15
N CYS A 211 4.22 6.15 14.34
CA CYS A 211 3.90 5.26 13.24
C CYS A 211 3.18 4.03 13.83
N ARG A 212 1.88 3.88 13.56
CA ARG A 212 1.08 2.72 13.94
C ARG A 212 0.31 2.28 12.70
N ALA A 213 0.53 1.06 12.23
CA ALA A 213 -0.22 0.54 11.11
C ALA A 213 -1.73 0.67 11.36
N PRO A 214 -2.53 0.88 10.30
CA PRO A 214 -3.97 1.05 10.41
C PRO A 214 -4.59 -0.12 11.17
N THR A 215 -5.11 0.16 12.37
CA THR A 215 -5.89 -0.79 13.18
C THR A 215 -7.36 -0.40 13.17
N VAL A 216 -8.24 -1.38 13.42
CA VAL A 216 -9.68 -1.15 13.58
C VAL A 216 -9.99 -0.36 14.86
N GLU A 217 -9.09 -0.41 15.85
CA GLU A 217 -9.19 0.35 17.08
C GLU A 217 -8.49 1.70 16.93
N PHE A 218 -9.22 2.79 17.17
CA PHE A 218 -8.66 4.14 17.20
C PHE A 218 -8.40 4.57 18.65
N GLU A 219 -7.25 5.20 18.90
CA GLU A 219 -6.91 5.79 20.18
C GLU A 219 -6.80 7.31 20.06
N ILE A 220 -7.51 8.05 20.91
CA ILE A 220 -7.34 9.49 21.02
C ILE A 220 -6.27 9.78 22.07
N MET A 221 -5.14 10.32 21.61
CA MET A 221 -4.00 10.69 22.44
C MET A 221 -3.95 12.20 22.68
N LYS A 222 -3.57 12.60 23.89
CA LYS A 222 -3.25 13.99 24.20
C LYS A 222 -1.84 14.31 23.71
N THR A 223 -1.68 15.49 23.12
CA THR A 223 -0.36 16.02 22.75
C THR A 223 0.19 16.92 23.86
N GLU A 224 1.46 17.29 23.78
CA GLU A 224 2.06 18.31 24.66
C GLU A 224 1.39 19.68 24.50
N LYS A 225 0.77 19.95 23.35
CA LYS A 225 0.05 21.19 23.10
C LYS A 225 -1.40 21.10 23.57
N ASP A 226 -1.74 21.98 24.52
CA ASP A 226 -3.10 22.04 25.06
C ASP A 226 -4.13 22.33 23.96
N GLY A 227 -5.28 21.65 24.04
CA GLY A 227 -6.34 21.71 23.03
C GLY A 227 -6.06 20.93 21.74
N VAL A 228 -4.89 20.30 21.57
CA VAL A 228 -4.56 19.49 20.39
C VAL A 228 -4.46 18.00 20.75
N PHE A 229 -5.15 17.17 19.97
CA PHE A 229 -5.25 15.72 20.14
C PHE A 229 -4.84 15.01 18.86
N ILE A 230 -4.37 13.77 18.97
CA ILE A 230 -4.06 12.89 17.84
C ILE A 230 -5.05 11.73 17.85
N ALA A 231 -5.62 11.39 16.70
CA ALA A 231 -6.26 10.10 16.47
C ALA A 231 -5.33 9.26 15.59
N VAL A 232 -5.00 8.07 16.08
CA VAL A 232 -4.26 7.00 15.40
C VAL A 232 -5.05 5.71 15.47
#